data_AF-A0A6J8D753-F1
#
_entry.id   AF-A0A6J8D753-F1
#
_cell.length_a   1.000
_cell.length_b   1.000
_cell.length_c   1.000
_cell.angle_alpha   90.00
_cell.angle_beta   90.00
_cell.angle_gamma   90.00
#
_symmetry.space_group_name_H-M   'P 1'
#
loop_
_entity.id
_entity.type
_entity.pdbx_description
1 polymer ?
#
loop_
_entity_poly.entity_id
_entity_poly.type
_entity_poly.pdbx_seq_one_letter_code
_entity_poly.pdbx_strand_id
1 'polypeptide(L)'
;MCDYATEEINVIESVFPDSYVYLCDFHREQAWDRWLNAGHNGVQLYKSQILDLIRNIATASTEMEFEEAKDTLKESAHWRANKKIRHWFEKHWLSKSDRWVQAYRQNRFNVAINTNNGIERQNLALKYEYLQSRKASSLSHLLTIIVESFNFWTYRKYRKMNIQASDQARKYASDIPDFLTNRPPHIVKHCFVRWQETINIPSADIDVVDDINGTFLVKSQSILSGICLASNGTCGRKGFTCDETFGSGWIYNGSCCNERPCCKSPCVSETCPKGFKLLSNQTSSTNCYFDGGANFDDTKEWEEALSICSMTPGAYLWRPNTAQEANAVKNEIIRNSNRVWTGANDKDMDGIYTFSIENGPFSVSSLPFGTGSFSSNVNSVCVYIQSNFRGWQWRDLPCSVHQSRYICEYQRKVCP
;
A
#
# COMPACT_ATOMS: atom_id res chain seq x y z
N MET A 1 -3.83 -12.63 12.98
CA MET A 1 -2.37 -12.53 12.89
C MET A 1 -1.88 -11.51 13.87
N CYS A 2 -0.68 -11.69 14.40
CA CYS A 2 -0.03 -10.76 15.30
C CYS A 2 1.46 -10.62 14.99
N ASP A 3 2.13 -9.81 15.77
CA ASP A 3 3.59 -9.73 15.76
C ASP A 3 4.17 -11.01 16.36
N TYR A 4 5.47 -11.22 16.22
CA TYR A 4 6.10 -12.32 16.94
C TYR A 4 6.26 -11.96 18.43
N ALA A 5 5.18 -12.07 19.18
CA ALA A 5 5.09 -11.89 20.62
C ALA A 5 4.41 -13.11 21.25
N THR A 6 5.16 -13.86 22.05
CA THR A 6 4.67 -15.14 22.62
C THR A 6 3.54 -14.89 23.61
N GLU A 7 3.63 -13.80 24.36
CA GLU A 7 2.62 -13.35 25.31
C GLU A 7 1.30 -13.03 24.60
N GLU A 8 1.35 -12.31 23.47
CA GLU A 8 0.17 -11.96 22.68
C GLU A 8 -0.48 -13.21 22.09
N ILE A 9 0.33 -14.11 21.49
CA ILE A 9 -0.13 -15.39 20.94
C ILE A 9 -0.83 -16.20 22.03
N ASN A 10 -0.20 -16.38 23.18
CA ASN A 10 -0.74 -17.16 24.28
C ASN A 10 -2.04 -16.57 24.82
N VAL A 11 -2.12 -15.25 24.97
CA VAL A 11 -3.34 -14.59 25.46
C VAL A 11 -4.47 -14.80 24.46
N ILE A 12 -4.24 -14.58 23.16
CA ILE A 12 -5.27 -14.78 22.13
C ILE A 12 -5.75 -16.23 22.10
N GLU A 13 -4.83 -17.19 22.05
CA GLU A 13 -5.19 -18.62 21.97
C GLU A 13 -5.82 -19.14 23.27
N SER A 14 -5.52 -18.53 24.43
CA SER A 14 -6.20 -18.88 25.69
C SER A 14 -7.63 -18.33 25.78
N VAL A 15 -7.89 -17.14 25.24
CA VAL A 15 -9.22 -16.53 25.21
C VAL A 15 -10.09 -17.12 24.11
N PHE A 16 -9.48 -17.52 22.99
CA PHE A 16 -10.13 -18.09 21.82
C PHE A 16 -9.49 -19.44 21.46
N PRO A 17 -9.83 -20.55 22.14
CA PRO A 17 -9.15 -21.84 22.01
C PRO A 17 -9.18 -22.45 20.60
N ASP A 18 -10.20 -22.14 19.80
CA ASP A 18 -10.32 -22.63 18.42
C ASP A 18 -9.52 -21.81 17.40
N SER A 19 -8.97 -20.66 17.85
CA SER A 19 -8.18 -19.79 17.01
C SER A 19 -6.72 -20.26 16.94
N TYR A 20 -6.13 -20.14 15.76
CA TYR A 20 -4.72 -20.42 15.54
C TYR A 20 -4.04 -19.15 15.02
N VAL A 21 -3.05 -18.67 15.73
CA VAL A 21 -2.46 -17.36 15.47
C VAL A 21 -1.27 -17.45 14.52
N TYR A 22 -1.47 -16.93 13.31
CA TYR A 22 -0.39 -16.71 12.33
C TYR A 22 0.41 -15.44 12.63
N LEU A 23 1.69 -15.41 12.23
CA LEU A 23 2.52 -14.21 12.31
C LEU A 23 2.28 -13.31 11.09
N CYS A 24 2.28 -12.00 11.34
CA CYS A 24 2.16 -10.96 10.33
C CYS A 24 3.39 -10.92 9.40
N ASP A 25 3.17 -10.89 8.08
CA ASP A 25 4.25 -10.88 7.09
C ASP A 25 5.06 -9.57 7.15
N PHE A 26 4.38 -8.44 7.37
CA PHE A 26 5.04 -7.13 7.45
C PHE A 26 6.03 -7.05 8.62
N HIS A 27 5.62 -7.49 9.81
CA HIS A 27 6.49 -7.45 10.99
C HIS A 27 7.57 -8.52 10.97
N ARG A 28 7.29 -9.67 10.38
CA ARG A 28 8.31 -10.68 10.10
C ARG A 28 9.42 -10.09 9.23
N GLU A 29 9.06 -9.49 8.09
CA GLU A 29 10.02 -8.82 7.19
C GLU A 29 10.79 -7.71 7.92
N GLN A 30 10.11 -6.88 8.70
CA GLN A 30 10.76 -5.81 9.45
C GLN A 30 11.72 -6.34 10.51
N ALA A 31 11.36 -7.42 11.22
CA ALA A 31 12.21 -8.06 12.21
C ALA A 31 13.46 -8.67 11.55
N TRP A 32 13.29 -9.32 10.39
CA TRP A 32 14.41 -9.82 9.59
C TRP A 32 15.33 -8.70 9.14
N ASP A 33 14.78 -7.65 8.55
CA ASP A 33 15.53 -6.50 8.06
C ASP A 33 16.35 -5.85 9.19
N ARG A 34 15.74 -5.59 10.34
CA ARG A 34 16.41 -5.04 11.53
C ARG A 34 17.55 -5.93 12.01
N TRP A 35 17.33 -7.25 12.09
CA TRP A 35 18.35 -8.18 12.56
C TRP A 35 19.54 -8.26 11.58
N LEU A 36 19.27 -8.35 10.28
CA LEU A 36 20.31 -8.40 9.24
C LEU A 36 21.06 -7.06 9.11
N ASN A 37 20.40 -5.94 9.39
CA ASN A 37 21.01 -4.61 9.43
C ASN A 37 21.85 -4.35 10.69
N ALA A 38 21.83 -5.21 11.71
CA ALA A 38 22.59 -4.97 12.93
C ALA A 38 24.07 -5.39 12.76
N GLY A 39 25.00 -4.43 12.80
CA GLY A 39 26.41 -4.66 12.49
C GLY A 39 27.09 -5.71 13.36
N HIS A 40 26.67 -5.83 14.62
CA HIS A 40 27.19 -6.84 15.54
C HIS A 40 26.82 -8.30 15.14
N ASN A 41 25.89 -8.49 14.20
CA ASN A 41 25.55 -9.81 13.66
C ASN A 41 26.48 -10.28 12.53
N GLY A 42 27.26 -9.36 11.95
CA GLY A 42 28.28 -9.70 10.95
C GLY A 42 27.72 -10.24 9.63
N VAL A 43 26.53 -9.79 9.23
CA VAL A 43 25.86 -10.22 7.98
C VAL A 43 25.41 -9.07 7.06
N GLN A 44 25.64 -7.81 7.46
CA GLN A 44 25.15 -6.63 6.75
C GLN A 44 25.55 -6.60 5.26
N LEU A 45 26.78 -7.00 4.94
CA LEU A 45 27.31 -6.98 3.57
C LEU A 45 26.59 -7.95 2.63
N TYR A 46 25.95 -9.00 3.15
CA TYR A 46 25.25 -10.03 2.38
C TYR A 46 23.76 -10.08 2.71
N LYS A 47 23.24 -9.01 3.33
CA LYS A 47 21.85 -8.90 3.76
C LYS A 47 20.86 -9.24 2.66
N SER A 48 21.02 -8.68 1.46
CA SER A 48 20.07 -8.91 0.36
C SER A 48 19.98 -10.40 0.00
N GLN A 49 21.12 -11.05 -0.18
CA GLN A 49 21.22 -12.47 -0.52
C GLN A 49 20.59 -13.36 0.56
N ILE A 50 20.85 -13.06 1.83
CA ILE A 50 20.24 -13.79 2.95
C ILE A 50 18.74 -13.56 3.01
N LEU A 51 18.30 -12.31 2.82
CA LEU A 51 16.90 -11.92 2.87
C LEU A 51 16.09 -12.62 1.77
N ASP A 52 16.65 -12.76 0.56
CA ASP A 52 16.03 -13.49 -0.53
C ASP A 52 15.88 -14.98 -0.20
N LEU A 53 16.90 -15.61 0.39
CA LEU A 53 16.84 -17.02 0.81
C LEU A 53 15.74 -17.26 1.87
N ILE A 54 15.63 -16.41 2.88
CA ILE A 54 14.60 -16.57 3.92
C ILE A 54 13.20 -16.21 3.42
N ARG A 55 13.08 -15.33 2.42
CA ARG A 55 11.81 -15.03 1.73
C ARG A 55 11.31 -16.22 0.95
N ASN A 56 12.20 -16.93 0.25
CA ASN A 56 11.83 -18.15 -0.48
C ASN A 56 11.21 -19.20 0.46
N ILE A 57 11.74 -19.33 1.68
CA ILE A 57 11.16 -20.20 2.72
C ILE A 57 9.75 -19.74 3.10
N ALA A 58 9.51 -18.42 3.25
CA ALA A 58 8.18 -17.91 3.59
C ALA A 58 7.14 -18.14 2.50
N THR A 59 7.53 -17.98 1.24
CA THR A 59 6.64 -18.07 0.08
C THR A 59 6.44 -19.49 -0.44
N ALA A 60 7.18 -20.46 0.11
CA ALA A 60 7.01 -21.88 -0.20
C ALA A 60 5.54 -22.27 -0.02
N SER A 61 4.94 -22.73 -1.11
CA SER A 61 3.52 -23.06 -1.19
C SER A 61 3.26 -24.51 -0.80
N THR A 62 4.26 -25.38 -0.80
CA THR A 62 4.15 -26.78 -0.37
C THR A 62 5.19 -27.11 0.71
N GLU A 63 4.95 -28.19 1.47
CA GLU A 63 5.93 -28.66 2.46
C GLU A 63 7.25 -29.07 1.79
N MET A 64 7.17 -29.62 0.58
CA MET A 64 8.34 -29.99 -0.22
C MET A 64 9.17 -28.74 -0.61
N GLU A 65 8.53 -27.71 -1.16
CA GLU A 65 9.18 -26.43 -1.49
C GLU A 65 9.79 -25.78 -0.23
N PHE A 66 9.15 -25.93 0.92
CA PHE A 66 9.64 -25.40 2.18
C PHE A 66 10.93 -26.08 2.64
N GLU A 67 10.99 -27.41 2.57
CA GLU A 67 12.21 -28.16 2.89
C GLU A 67 13.34 -27.87 1.89
N GLU A 68 13.04 -27.80 0.58
CA GLU A 68 14.03 -27.42 -0.44
C GLU A 68 14.59 -26.01 -0.23
N ALA A 69 13.74 -25.03 0.08
CA ALA A 69 14.16 -23.67 0.38
C ALA A 69 15.01 -23.61 1.67
N LYS A 70 14.68 -24.42 2.68
CA LYS A 70 15.48 -24.56 3.90
C LYS A 70 16.85 -25.14 3.62
N ASP A 71 16.92 -26.19 2.82
CA ASP A 71 18.20 -26.83 2.47
C ASP A 71 19.06 -25.87 1.65
N THR A 72 18.47 -25.15 0.70
CA THR A 72 19.15 -24.09 -0.07
C THR A 72 19.76 -23.02 0.86
N LEU A 73 19.01 -22.54 1.86
CA LEU A 73 19.53 -21.62 2.87
C LEU A 73 20.70 -22.25 3.64
N LYS A 74 20.55 -23.50 4.10
CA LYS A 74 21.56 -24.20 4.90
C LYS A 74 22.85 -24.50 4.13
N GLU A 75 22.75 -24.68 2.82
CA GLU A 75 23.88 -24.90 1.94
C GLU A 75 24.64 -23.63 1.58
N SER A 76 23.99 -22.46 1.71
CA SER A 76 24.62 -21.18 1.42
C SER A 76 25.89 -20.93 2.23
N ALA A 77 26.87 -20.26 1.60
CA ALA A 77 28.13 -19.89 2.25
C ALA A 77 27.90 -19.02 3.51
N HIS A 78 26.91 -18.12 3.45
CA HIS A 78 26.54 -17.22 4.54
C HIS A 78 26.07 -17.97 5.79
N TRP A 79 25.24 -18.98 5.59
CA TRP A 79 24.73 -19.83 6.66
C TRP A 79 25.84 -20.65 7.32
N ARG A 80 26.69 -21.29 6.50
CA ARG A 80 27.81 -22.11 6.99
C ARG A 80 28.82 -21.27 7.75
N ALA A 81 29.15 -20.09 7.25
CA ALA A 81 30.17 -19.20 7.82
C ALA A 81 29.72 -18.53 9.13
N ASN A 82 28.44 -18.15 9.27
CA ASN A 82 27.99 -17.36 10.40
C ASN A 82 27.14 -18.18 11.40
N LYS A 83 27.64 -18.39 12.62
CA LYS A 83 26.92 -19.13 13.67
C LYS A 83 25.72 -18.37 14.25
N LYS A 84 25.74 -17.03 14.21
CA LYS A 84 24.67 -16.20 14.81
C LYS A 84 23.39 -16.29 14.00
N ILE A 85 23.48 -16.24 12.66
CA ILE A 85 22.30 -16.38 11.80
C ILE A 85 21.66 -17.75 11.96
N ARG A 86 22.48 -18.82 12.02
CA ARG A 86 22.00 -20.17 12.29
C ARG A 86 21.20 -20.23 13.57
N HIS A 87 21.83 -19.80 14.68
CA HIS A 87 21.18 -19.83 15.98
C HIS A 87 19.90 -18.98 16.02
N TRP A 88 19.94 -17.77 15.48
CA TRP A 88 18.80 -16.87 15.44
C TRP A 88 17.65 -17.47 14.63
N PHE A 89 17.91 -17.88 13.39
CA PHE A 89 16.87 -18.30 12.48
C PHE A 89 16.32 -19.70 12.82
N GLU A 90 17.17 -20.66 13.21
CA GLU A 90 16.71 -21.99 13.64
C GLU A 90 15.85 -21.91 14.89
N LYS A 91 16.32 -21.17 15.91
CA LYS A 91 15.65 -21.14 17.21
C LYS A 91 14.42 -20.27 17.21
N HIS A 92 14.45 -19.10 16.55
CA HIS A 92 13.34 -18.16 16.60
C HIS A 92 12.35 -18.40 15.46
N TRP A 93 12.81 -18.52 14.21
CA TRP A 93 11.89 -18.53 13.08
C TRP A 93 11.49 -19.94 12.65
N LEU A 94 12.45 -20.83 12.41
CA LEU A 94 12.15 -22.19 11.94
C LEU A 94 11.41 -23.04 12.99
N SER A 95 11.61 -22.78 14.29
CA SER A 95 10.88 -23.48 15.35
C SER A 95 9.37 -23.18 15.38
N LYS A 96 8.93 -22.15 14.64
CA LYS A 96 7.54 -21.69 14.52
C LYS A 96 7.11 -21.53 13.05
N SER A 97 7.71 -22.30 12.13
CA SER A 97 7.46 -22.20 10.69
C SER A 97 5.99 -22.39 10.31
N ASP A 98 5.30 -23.25 11.04
CA ASP A 98 3.85 -23.50 10.99
C ASP A 98 2.98 -22.24 11.15
N ARG A 99 3.53 -21.16 11.74
CA ARG A 99 2.81 -19.89 11.96
C ARG A 99 3.07 -18.82 10.91
N TRP A 100 4.06 -18.98 10.03
CA TRP A 100 4.44 -17.91 9.09
C TRP A 100 4.78 -18.34 7.68
N VAL A 101 4.99 -19.63 7.42
CA VAL A 101 5.23 -20.15 6.07
C VAL A 101 3.91 -20.41 5.37
N GLN A 102 3.83 -20.06 4.08
CA GLN A 102 2.62 -20.16 3.28
C GLN A 102 2.10 -21.60 3.14
N ALA A 103 2.99 -22.59 3.02
CA ALA A 103 2.66 -24.01 2.96
C ALA A 103 1.72 -24.48 4.08
N TYR A 104 1.84 -23.92 5.28
CA TYR A 104 1.04 -24.30 6.46
C TYR A 104 -0.22 -23.44 6.67
N ARG A 105 -0.51 -22.48 5.77
CA ARG A 105 -1.67 -21.58 5.88
C ARG A 105 -2.95 -22.12 5.20
N GLN A 106 -2.85 -23.22 4.46
CA GLN A 106 -3.78 -23.59 3.38
C GLN A 106 -5.22 -23.94 3.78
N ASN A 107 -5.51 -24.23 5.04
CA ASN A 107 -6.84 -24.73 5.45
C ASN A 107 -7.74 -23.70 6.17
N ARG A 108 -7.26 -22.49 6.46
CA ARG A 108 -8.01 -21.55 7.33
C ARG A 108 -8.06 -20.11 6.85
N PHE A 109 -7.45 -19.80 5.72
CA PHE A 109 -7.20 -18.41 5.35
C PHE A 109 -7.58 -18.10 3.90
N ASN A 110 -8.71 -17.41 3.72
CA ASN A 110 -9.08 -16.79 2.45
C ASN A 110 -8.14 -15.60 2.16
N VAL A 111 -6.95 -15.92 1.63
CA VAL A 111 -6.02 -15.20 0.71
C VAL A 111 -5.70 -13.70 0.89
N ALA A 112 -6.46 -12.85 1.59
CA ALA A 112 -6.30 -11.39 1.46
C ALA A 112 -5.79 -10.64 2.70
N ILE A 113 -5.71 -11.28 3.87
CA ILE A 113 -5.32 -10.58 5.11
C ILE A 113 -3.99 -11.13 5.60
N ASN A 114 -2.87 -10.61 5.08
CA ASN A 114 -1.50 -10.99 5.50
C ASN A 114 -0.84 -9.93 6.42
N THR A 115 -1.56 -8.87 6.76
CA THR A 115 -1.07 -7.76 7.59
C THR A 115 -2.00 -7.49 8.78
N ASN A 116 -1.43 -7.00 9.88
CA ASN A 116 -2.16 -6.47 11.04
C ASN A 116 -2.30 -4.93 10.99
N ASN A 117 -2.01 -4.31 9.84
CA ASN A 117 -2.01 -2.86 9.63
C ASN A 117 -3.26 -2.13 10.17
N GLY A 118 -4.43 -2.78 10.12
CA GLY A 118 -5.67 -2.22 10.67
C GLY A 118 -5.62 -2.06 12.20
N ILE A 119 -5.12 -3.07 12.91
CA ILE A 119 -4.93 -3.04 14.36
C ILE A 119 -3.82 -2.05 14.72
N GLU A 120 -2.73 -2.04 13.97
CA GLU A 120 -1.65 -1.09 14.19
C GLU A 120 -2.10 0.37 14.06
N ARG A 121 -2.90 0.67 13.04
CA ARG A 121 -3.44 2.01 12.83
C ARG A 121 -4.37 2.41 13.98
N GLN A 122 -5.16 1.49 14.52
CA GLN A 122 -5.98 1.73 15.71
C GLN A 122 -5.10 1.97 16.96
N ASN A 123 -4.05 1.19 17.14
CA ASN A 123 -3.07 1.38 18.21
C ASN A 123 -2.35 2.74 18.11
N LEU A 124 -2.02 3.16 16.89
CA LEU A 124 -1.45 4.48 16.63
C LEU A 124 -2.43 5.58 17.04
N ALA A 125 -3.68 5.50 16.58
CA ALA A 125 -4.72 6.45 16.95
C ALA A 125 -4.89 6.52 18.48
N LEU A 126 -5.01 5.37 19.16
CA LEU A 126 -5.11 5.33 20.62
C LEU A 126 -3.90 6.01 21.30
N LYS A 127 -2.68 5.64 20.91
CA LYS A 127 -1.44 6.18 21.50
C LYS A 127 -1.30 7.69 21.31
N TYR A 128 -1.43 8.15 20.07
CA TYR A 128 -1.04 9.51 19.69
C TYR A 128 -2.20 10.50 19.76
N GLU A 129 -3.44 10.08 19.48
CA GLU A 129 -4.61 10.98 19.51
C GLU A 129 -5.26 11.03 20.90
N TYR A 130 -5.34 9.90 21.60
CA TYR A 130 -6.11 9.80 22.85
C TYR A 130 -5.23 9.78 24.11
N LEU A 131 -4.11 9.04 24.11
CA LEU A 131 -3.28 8.89 25.31
C LEU A 131 -2.23 10.00 25.46
N GLN A 132 -1.53 10.36 24.38
CA GLN A 132 -0.49 11.38 24.42
C GLN A 132 -1.05 12.77 24.75
N SER A 133 -2.25 13.10 24.25
CA SER A 133 -2.93 14.37 24.53
C SER A 133 -3.37 14.50 25.99
N ARG A 134 -3.56 13.38 26.70
CA ARG A 134 -4.12 13.35 28.06
C ARG A 134 -3.13 12.92 29.15
N LYS A 135 -1.88 12.58 28.79
CA LYS A 135 -0.83 12.11 29.70
C LYS A 135 -1.32 11.07 30.71
N ALA A 136 -2.02 10.04 30.23
CA ALA A 136 -2.57 9.00 31.10
C ALA A 136 -1.46 8.37 31.97
N SER A 137 -1.50 8.62 33.28
CA SER A 137 -0.46 8.24 34.23
C SER A 137 -0.81 7.03 35.08
N SER A 138 -2.05 6.52 34.98
CA SER A 138 -2.51 5.35 35.73
C SER A 138 -3.35 4.42 34.85
N LEU A 139 -3.40 3.14 35.23
CA LEU A 139 -4.25 2.14 34.57
C LEU A 139 -5.72 2.53 34.58
N SER A 140 -6.22 3.09 35.70
CA SER A 140 -7.60 3.59 35.77
C SER A 140 -7.86 4.68 34.74
N HIS A 141 -6.94 5.62 34.58
CA HIS A 141 -7.08 6.70 33.60
C HIS A 141 -7.01 6.15 32.15
N LEU A 142 -6.14 5.17 31.90
CA LEU A 142 -6.10 4.46 30.62
C LEU A 142 -7.44 3.79 30.30
N LEU A 143 -8.03 3.05 31.25
CA LEU A 143 -9.32 2.38 31.07
C LEU A 143 -10.45 3.38 30.81
N THR A 144 -10.49 4.50 31.54
CA THR A 144 -11.45 5.59 31.29
C THR A 144 -11.31 6.13 29.87
N ILE A 145 -10.09 6.41 29.40
CA ILE A 145 -9.88 6.88 28.02
C ILE A 145 -10.35 5.83 27.00
N ILE A 146 -10.02 4.56 27.21
CA ILE A 146 -10.41 3.48 26.28
C ILE A 146 -11.94 3.37 26.20
N VAL A 147 -12.63 3.29 27.33
CA VAL A 147 -14.07 3.03 27.38
C VAL A 147 -14.86 4.26 26.98
N GLU A 148 -14.59 5.41 27.59
CA GLU A 148 -15.45 6.59 27.47
C GLU A 148 -15.09 7.47 26.27
N SER A 149 -13.87 7.37 25.76
CA SER A 149 -13.43 8.18 24.62
C SER A 149 -13.15 7.31 23.40
N PHE A 150 -12.11 6.47 23.43
CA PHE A 150 -11.64 5.77 22.24
C PHE A 150 -12.73 4.87 21.64
N ASN A 151 -13.29 3.93 22.42
CA ASN A 151 -14.32 3.02 21.95
C ASN A 151 -15.60 3.75 21.55
N PHE A 152 -16.02 4.73 22.36
CA PHE A 152 -17.21 5.52 22.07
C PHE A 152 -17.11 6.26 20.72
N TRP A 153 -16.04 7.03 20.53
CA TRP A 153 -15.86 7.84 19.31
C TRP A 153 -15.57 6.99 18.09
N THR A 154 -14.77 5.92 18.22
CA THR A 154 -14.49 5.01 17.10
C THR A 154 -15.74 4.25 16.67
N TYR A 155 -16.54 3.73 17.61
CA TYR A 155 -17.80 3.07 17.29
C TYR A 155 -18.81 4.02 16.65
N ARG A 156 -18.93 5.24 17.18
CA ARG A 156 -19.81 6.27 16.60
C ARG A 156 -19.38 6.64 15.19
N LYS A 157 -18.07 6.81 14.94
CA LYS A 157 -17.51 7.07 13.61
C LYS A 157 -17.80 5.90 12.66
N TYR A 158 -17.56 4.67 13.09
CA TYR A 158 -17.89 3.46 12.34
C TYR A 158 -19.36 3.43 11.93
N ARG A 159 -20.30 3.64 12.88
CA ARG A 159 -21.73 3.68 12.57
C ARG A 159 -22.08 4.79 11.59
N LYS A 160 -21.57 6.01 11.82
CA LYS A 160 -21.82 7.16 10.93
C LYS A 160 -21.38 6.85 9.50
N MET A 161 -20.16 6.33 9.33
CA MET A 161 -19.61 6.02 8.00
C MET A 161 -20.40 4.91 7.29
N ASN A 162 -20.84 3.87 8.01
CA ASN A 162 -21.66 2.81 7.41
C ASN A 162 -23.05 3.33 6.99
N ILE A 163 -23.67 4.19 7.81
CA ILE A 163 -24.96 4.82 7.44
C ILE A 163 -24.77 5.71 6.22
N GLN A 164 -23.75 6.56 6.19
CA GLN A 164 -23.43 7.42 5.05
C GLN A 164 -23.15 6.63 3.77
N ALA A 165 -22.55 5.45 3.91
CA ALA A 165 -22.27 4.55 2.81
C ALA A 165 -23.45 3.62 2.46
N SER A 166 -24.62 3.79 3.09
CA SER A 166 -25.81 2.99 2.82
C SER A 166 -26.83 3.71 1.94
N ASP A 167 -27.73 2.94 1.34
CA ASP A 167 -28.87 3.39 0.57
C ASP A 167 -29.81 4.31 1.35
N GLN A 168 -29.80 4.23 2.69
CA GLN A 168 -30.60 5.07 3.57
C GLN A 168 -30.12 6.53 3.59
N ALA A 169 -28.83 6.78 3.35
CA ALA A 169 -28.27 8.13 3.36
C ALA A 169 -28.13 8.74 1.97
N ARG A 170 -27.93 7.90 0.93
CA ARG A 170 -27.79 8.37 -0.44
C ARG A 170 -28.32 7.34 -1.42
N LYS A 171 -29.04 7.81 -2.44
CA LYS A 171 -29.46 6.96 -3.56
C LYS A 171 -28.24 6.56 -4.39
N TYR A 172 -28.10 5.27 -4.65
CA TYR A 172 -27.10 4.77 -5.59
C TYR A 172 -27.46 5.13 -7.03
N ALA A 173 -26.43 5.23 -7.87
CA ALA A 173 -26.63 5.35 -9.31
C ALA A 173 -27.29 4.07 -9.84
N SER A 174 -28.17 4.21 -10.84
CA SER A 174 -29.00 3.10 -11.35
C SER A 174 -28.22 2.00 -12.07
N ASP A 175 -26.97 2.27 -12.42
CA ASP A 175 -26.03 1.36 -13.05
C ASP A 175 -25.26 0.49 -12.04
N ILE A 176 -25.39 0.74 -10.73
CA ILE A 176 -24.79 -0.07 -9.68
C ILE A 176 -25.66 -1.32 -9.44
N PRO A 177 -25.13 -2.54 -9.65
CA PRO A 177 -25.88 -3.77 -9.39
C PRO A 177 -26.29 -3.91 -7.92
N ASP A 178 -27.46 -4.50 -7.68
CA ASP A 178 -28.01 -4.70 -6.33
C ASP A 178 -27.05 -5.39 -5.37
N PHE A 179 -26.26 -6.37 -5.84
CA PHE A 179 -25.31 -7.10 -5.00
C PHE A 179 -24.11 -6.24 -4.53
N LEU A 180 -23.88 -5.08 -5.17
CA LEU A 180 -22.88 -4.08 -4.79
C LEU A 180 -23.47 -2.91 -3.99
N THR A 181 -24.79 -2.82 -3.86
CA THR A 181 -25.41 -1.83 -2.97
C THR A 181 -25.03 -2.11 -1.51
N ASN A 182 -24.95 -1.05 -0.71
CA ASN A 182 -24.53 -1.11 0.70
C ASN A 182 -23.15 -1.77 0.90
N ARG A 183 -22.28 -1.74 -0.11
CA ARG A 183 -20.88 -2.16 0.00
C ARG A 183 -19.96 -0.95 0.14
N PRO A 184 -18.80 -1.09 0.79
CA PRO A 184 -17.83 0.00 0.88
C PRO A 184 -17.45 0.53 -0.52
N PRO A 185 -17.37 1.86 -0.73
CA PRO A 185 -17.16 2.45 -2.06
C PRO A 185 -15.91 1.93 -2.80
N HIS A 186 -14.83 1.65 -2.06
CA HIS A 186 -13.60 1.10 -2.64
C HIS A 186 -13.80 -0.32 -3.19
N ILE A 187 -14.65 -1.15 -2.56
CA ILE A 187 -15.01 -2.48 -3.07
C ILE A 187 -15.83 -2.32 -4.34
N VAL A 188 -16.84 -1.43 -4.34
CA VAL A 188 -17.66 -1.18 -5.52
C VAL A 188 -16.78 -0.73 -6.70
N LYS A 189 -15.92 0.28 -6.49
CA LYS A 189 -14.99 0.77 -7.51
C LYS A 189 -14.05 -0.34 -7.99
N HIS A 190 -13.49 -1.14 -7.09
CA HIS A 190 -12.65 -2.28 -7.46
C HIS A 190 -13.42 -3.28 -8.33
N CYS A 191 -14.63 -3.66 -7.94
CA CYS A 191 -15.49 -4.54 -8.73
C CYS A 191 -15.76 -3.98 -10.12
N PHE A 192 -16.04 -2.67 -10.26
CA PHE A 192 -16.24 -2.03 -11.57
C PHE A 192 -14.98 -2.01 -12.42
N VAL A 193 -13.80 -1.70 -11.85
CA VAL A 193 -12.53 -1.75 -12.58
C VAL A 193 -12.28 -3.18 -13.09
N ARG A 194 -12.43 -4.18 -12.21
CA ARG A 194 -12.28 -5.59 -12.60
C ARG A 194 -13.31 -6.03 -13.62
N TRP A 195 -14.56 -5.55 -13.49
CA TRP A 195 -15.63 -5.82 -14.45
C TRP A 195 -15.25 -5.28 -15.83
N GLN A 196 -14.79 -4.03 -15.91
CA GLN A 196 -14.33 -3.42 -17.17
C GLN A 196 -13.16 -4.18 -17.80
N GLU A 197 -12.20 -4.63 -16.98
CA GLU A 197 -11.10 -5.49 -17.44
C GLU A 197 -11.61 -6.83 -18.00
N THR A 198 -12.68 -7.39 -17.44
CA THR A 198 -13.28 -8.65 -17.91
C THR A 198 -14.16 -8.51 -19.15
N ILE A 199 -14.69 -7.31 -19.47
CA ILE A 199 -15.50 -7.08 -20.69
C ILE A 199 -14.70 -7.42 -21.96
N ASN A 200 -13.37 -7.32 -21.90
CA ASN A 200 -12.48 -7.61 -23.03
C ASN A 200 -12.07 -9.07 -23.16
N ILE A 201 -12.63 -10.00 -22.36
CA ILE A 201 -12.37 -11.43 -22.53
C ILE A 201 -13.26 -11.94 -23.68
N PRO A 202 -12.70 -12.33 -24.83
CA PRO A 202 -13.49 -12.86 -25.94
C PRO A 202 -14.22 -14.14 -25.53
N SER A 203 -15.43 -14.38 -26.04
CA SER A 203 -16.14 -15.64 -25.81
C SER A 203 -15.33 -16.88 -26.25
N ALA A 204 -14.40 -16.71 -27.20
CA ALA A 204 -13.48 -17.76 -27.65
C ALA A 204 -12.43 -18.16 -26.60
N ASP A 205 -12.32 -17.40 -25.51
CA ASP A 205 -11.39 -17.64 -24.40
C ASP A 205 -12.13 -18.16 -23.15
N ILE A 206 -13.42 -18.46 -23.28
CA ILE A 206 -14.29 -19.00 -22.22
C ILE A 206 -14.96 -20.28 -22.72
N ASP A 207 -14.61 -21.44 -22.15
CA ASP A 207 -15.28 -22.70 -22.42
C ASP A 207 -16.22 -23.04 -21.24
N VAL A 208 -17.53 -23.12 -21.50
CA VAL A 208 -18.52 -23.50 -20.49
C VAL A 208 -18.40 -24.99 -20.22
N VAL A 209 -18.04 -25.36 -18.98
CA VAL A 209 -17.92 -26.77 -18.57
C VAL A 209 -19.23 -27.26 -17.97
N ASP A 210 -19.86 -26.45 -17.12
CA ASP A 210 -21.13 -26.76 -16.47
C ASP A 210 -21.90 -25.47 -16.19
N ASP A 211 -22.93 -25.22 -16.99
CA ASP A 211 -23.76 -24.01 -16.88
C ASP A 211 -24.66 -24.03 -15.62
N ILE A 212 -25.03 -25.22 -15.14
CA ILE A 212 -25.92 -25.37 -13.97
C ILE A 212 -25.15 -25.02 -12.69
N ASN A 213 -23.90 -25.46 -12.59
CA ASN A 213 -23.04 -25.20 -11.44
C ASN A 213 -22.16 -23.94 -11.61
N GLY A 214 -22.26 -23.24 -12.75
CA GLY A 214 -21.49 -22.04 -13.06
C GLY A 214 -19.98 -22.32 -13.11
N THR A 215 -19.59 -23.39 -13.80
CA THR A 215 -18.20 -23.79 -13.99
C THR A 215 -17.75 -23.49 -15.41
N PHE A 216 -16.66 -22.74 -15.54
CA PHE A 216 -16.12 -22.25 -16.80
C PHE A 216 -14.60 -22.44 -16.82
N LEU A 217 -14.05 -22.71 -17.99
CA LEU A 217 -12.62 -22.64 -18.27
C LEU A 217 -12.33 -21.31 -18.92
N VAL A 218 -11.34 -20.58 -18.43
CA VAL A 218 -10.95 -19.26 -18.97
C VAL A 218 -9.47 -19.28 -19.31
N LYS A 219 -9.10 -18.85 -20.51
CA LYS A 219 -7.69 -18.74 -20.91
C LYS A 219 -7.01 -17.58 -20.17
N SER A 220 -5.84 -17.84 -19.60
CA SER A 220 -5.07 -16.80 -18.90
C SER A 220 -4.48 -15.77 -19.88
N GLN A 221 -4.57 -14.49 -19.53
CA GLN A 221 -3.92 -13.39 -20.27
C GLN A 221 -2.41 -13.26 -19.98
N SER A 222 -1.88 -14.00 -18.99
CA SER A 222 -0.44 -14.06 -18.76
C SER A 222 0.22 -15.00 -19.76
N ILE A 223 1.22 -14.50 -20.51
CA ILE A 223 1.95 -15.19 -21.60
C ILE A 223 2.64 -16.51 -21.14
N LEU A 224 2.61 -16.82 -19.84
CA LEU A 224 3.06 -18.10 -19.28
C LEU A 224 1.84 -18.90 -18.78
N SER A 225 1.42 -19.87 -19.60
CA SER A 225 0.75 -21.15 -19.28
C SER A 225 -0.61 -21.18 -18.55
N GLY A 226 -1.62 -21.77 -19.20
CA GLY A 226 -2.72 -22.50 -18.55
C GLY A 226 -4.15 -22.06 -18.90
N ILE A 227 -5.03 -23.05 -19.13
CA ILE A 227 -6.49 -22.86 -19.07
C ILE A 227 -6.88 -22.98 -17.59
N CYS A 228 -7.59 -21.99 -17.05
CA CYS A 228 -7.96 -21.95 -15.63
C CYS A 228 -9.43 -22.34 -15.45
N LEU A 229 -9.73 -23.29 -14.56
CA LEU A 229 -11.10 -23.62 -14.16
C LEU A 229 -11.58 -22.63 -13.08
N ALA A 230 -12.63 -21.88 -13.39
CA ALA A 230 -13.35 -21.03 -12.46
C ALA A 230 -14.69 -21.68 -12.09
N SER A 231 -15.01 -21.75 -10.80
CA SER A 231 -16.32 -22.16 -10.28
C SER A 231 -16.82 -21.13 -9.26
N ASN A 232 -18.13 -20.93 -9.22
CA ASN A 232 -18.76 -19.98 -8.30
C ASN A 232 -18.40 -20.30 -6.84
N GLY A 233 -17.73 -19.36 -6.16
CA GLY A 233 -17.50 -19.39 -4.71
C GLY A 233 -16.11 -19.85 -4.24
N THR A 234 -15.23 -20.34 -5.11
CA THR A 234 -13.84 -20.67 -4.74
C THR A 234 -12.86 -20.30 -5.85
N CYS A 235 -12.31 -19.08 -5.81
CA CYS A 235 -11.01 -18.82 -6.43
C CYS A 235 -9.92 -19.27 -5.44
N GLY A 236 -9.93 -20.57 -5.11
CA GLY A 236 -8.84 -21.20 -4.41
C GLY A 236 -7.82 -21.61 -5.46
N ARG A 237 -6.54 -21.29 -5.27
CA ARG A 237 -5.45 -22.07 -5.86
C ARG A 237 -5.51 -23.49 -5.27
N LYS A 238 -6.53 -24.28 -5.64
CA LYS A 238 -6.39 -25.73 -5.61
C LYS A 238 -5.40 -26.05 -6.71
N GLY A 239 -4.40 -26.86 -6.35
CA GLY A 239 -3.20 -27.10 -7.15
C GLY A 239 -3.47 -27.22 -8.64
N PHE A 240 -2.62 -26.56 -9.42
CA PHE A 240 -2.55 -26.76 -10.85
C PHE A 240 -2.33 -28.26 -11.11
N THR A 241 -3.35 -28.95 -11.60
CA THR A 241 -3.15 -30.21 -12.32
C THR A 241 -3.23 -29.86 -13.79
N CYS A 242 -2.07 -29.65 -14.40
CA CYS A 242 -1.95 -29.71 -15.84
C CYS A 242 -2.16 -31.17 -16.24
N ASP A 243 -3.18 -31.46 -17.04
CA ASP A 243 -3.33 -32.76 -17.66
C ASP A 243 -2.27 -32.89 -18.77
N GLU A 244 -1.37 -33.87 -18.63
CA GLU A 244 -0.19 -34.06 -19.50
C GLU A 244 -0.51 -34.70 -20.85
N THR A 245 -1.77 -34.87 -21.22
CA THR A 245 -2.12 -35.39 -22.54
C THR A 245 -2.19 -34.27 -23.55
N PHE A 246 -1.05 -33.76 -24.01
CA PHE A 246 -0.78 -33.30 -25.39
C PHE A 246 0.61 -32.62 -25.45
N GLY A 247 1.63 -33.41 -25.79
CA GLY A 247 2.76 -32.97 -26.62
C GLY A 247 3.82 -32.03 -26.03
N SER A 248 4.91 -32.62 -25.52
CA SER A 248 6.32 -32.23 -25.72
C SER A 248 6.84 -30.84 -25.26
N GLY A 249 7.66 -30.86 -24.19
CA GLY A 249 8.78 -29.94 -23.89
C GLY A 249 8.37 -28.53 -23.45
N TRP A 250 8.87 -27.93 -22.35
CA TRP A 250 10.27 -27.69 -22.00
C TRP A 250 10.47 -27.53 -20.47
N ILE A 251 11.64 -27.94 -20.00
CA ILE A 251 12.22 -27.57 -18.69
C ILE A 251 13.07 -26.31 -18.91
N TYR A 252 12.96 -25.29 -18.04
CA TYR A 252 13.96 -24.23 -17.96
C TYR A 252 14.50 -24.08 -16.53
N ASN A 253 15.80 -24.34 -16.40
CA ASN A 253 16.65 -24.11 -15.24
C ASN A 253 16.91 -22.61 -15.05
N GLY A 254 17.09 -22.17 -13.80
CA GLY A 254 17.30 -20.77 -13.45
C GLY A 254 18.45 -20.08 -14.20
N SER A 255 18.18 -18.85 -14.65
CA SER A 255 19.09 -17.71 -14.65
C SER A 255 18.35 -16.47 -15.16
N CYS A 256 18.79 -15.30 -14.70
CA CYS A 256 18.26 -13.98 -15.02
C CYS A 256 17.98 -13.78 -16.51
N CYS A 257 16.77 -13.31 -16.86
CA CYS A 257 16.53 -12.49 -18.05
C CYS A 257 15.43 -11.47 -17.76
N ASN A 258 15.87 -10.22 -17.57
CA ASN A 258 15.12 -9.05 -17.98
C ASN A 258 14.85 -9.15 -19.49
N GLU A 259 13.64 -9.50 -19.91
CA GLU A 259 13.16 -9.15 -21.25
C GLU A 259 11.68 -8.75 -21.17
N ARG A 260 11.45 -7.43 -21.06
CA ARG A 260 10.16 -6.84 -21.42
C ARG A 260 10.07 -6.78 -22.95
N PRO A 261 8.88 -6.95 -23.55
CA PRO A 261 8.69 -6.68 -24.97
C PRO A 261 9.03 -5.21 -25.26
N CYS A 262 9.93 -4.99 -26.20
CA CYS A 262 10.27 -3.67 -26.75
C CYS A 262 9.07 -3.04 -27.47
N CYS A 263 8.12 -2.50 -26.72
CA CYS A 263 7.36 -1.35 -27.20
C CYS A 263 8.32 -0.16 -27.15
N LYS A 264 8.91 0.20 -28.31
CA LYS A 264 9.60 1.47 -28.50
C LYS A 264 8.58 2.62 -28.38
N SER A 265 8.18 2.94 -27.16
CA SER A 265 7.72 4.29 -26.84
C SER A 265 8.94 5.22 -26.88
N PRO A 266 8.86 6.41 -27.50
CA PRO A 266 10.00 7.29 -27.66
C PRO A 266 10.60 7.63 -26.28
N CYS A 267 11.91 7.44 -26.14
CA CYS A 267 12.66 7.83 -24.96
C CYS A 267 12.45 9.33 -24.72
N VAL A 268 11.78 9.68 -23.62
CA VAL A 268 11.62 11.08 -23.22
C VAL A 268 12.86 11.50 -22.45
N SER A 269 13.54 12.49 -23.01
CA SER A 269 14.64 13.32 -22.47
C SER A 269 15.03 13.12 -20.99
N GLU A 270 16.34 12.97 -20.73
CA GLU A 270 16.94 13.08 -19.40
C GLU A 270 16.82 14.49 -18.78
N THR A 271 16.38 15.48 -19.53
CA THR A 271 16.23 16.86 -19.03
C THR A 271 14.79 17.13 -18.58
N CYS A 272 14.66 17.95 -17.54
CA CYS A 272 13.35 18.43 -17.10
C CYS A 272 12.65 19.19 -18.23
N PRO A 273 11.31 19.08 -18.38
CA PRO A 273 10.55 19.90 -19.32
C PRO A 273 10.80 21.39 -19.11
N LYS A 274 10.67 22.21 -20.16
CA LYS A 274 10.92 23.66 -20.08
C LYS A 274 10.11 24.28 -18.93
N GLY A 275 10.81 24.96 -18.01
CA GLY A 275 10.21 25.58 -16.82
C GLY A 275 10.35 24.74 -15.55
N PHE A 276 10.45 23.42 -15.65
CA PHE A 276 10.69 22.54 -14.51
C PHE A 276 12.18 22.53 -14.12
N LYS A 277 12.45 22.38 -12.82
CA LYS A 277 13.78 22.40 -12.22
C LYS A 277 14.05 21.13 -11.44
N LEU A 278 15.28 20.64 -11.51
CA LEU A 278 15.78 19.59 -10.64
C LEU A 278 16.20 20.19 -9.29
N LEU A 279 16.05 19.43 -8.21
CA LEU A 279 16.58 19.82 -6.89
C LEU A 279 18.10 19.63 -6.87
N SER A 280 18.83 20.66 -6.45
CA SER A 280 20.30 20.68 -6.48
C SER A 280 20.95 19.73 -5.47
N ASN A 281 20.29 19.44 -4.34
CA ASN A 281 20.85 18.65 -3.25
C ASN A 281 20.37 17.18 -3.19
N GLN A 282 19.69 16.68 -4.24
CA GLN A 282 19.22 15.29 -4.31
C GLN A 282 19.78 14.62 -5.56
N THR A 283 21.00 14.07 -5.46
CA THR A 283 21.66 13.34 -6.56
C THR A 283 20.91 12.08 -7.02
N SER A 284 19.88 11.65 -6.29
CA SER A 284 18.98 10.54 -6.64
C SER A 284 17.53 10.95 -6.92
N SER A 285 17.16 12.23 -6.85
CA SER A 285 15.79 12.65 -7.15
C SER A 285 15.54 12.54 -8.65
N THR A 286 14.66 11.62 -9.03
CA THR A 286 14.19 11.45 -10.42
C THR A 286 13.17 12.51 -10.83
N ASN A 287 12.76 13.40 -9.92
CA ASN A 287 11.61 14.27 -10.16
C ASN A 287 12.05 15.71 -10.44
N CYS A 288 11.30 16.37 -11.32
CA CYS A 288 11.44 17.77 -11.68
C CYS A 288 10.24 18.55 -11.17
N TYR A 289 10.44 19.81 -10.78
CA TYR A 289 9.40 20.62 -10.13
C TYR A 289 9.22 21.97 -10.82
N PHE A 290 7.98 22.43 -10.91
CA PHE A 290 7.62 23.74 -11.44
C PHE A 290 6.84 24.54 -10.40
N ASP A 291 7.28 25.77 -10.13
CA ASP A 291 6.56 26.75 -9.30
C ASP A 291 5.57 27.51 -10.20
N GLY A 292 4.30 27.11 -10.12
CA GLY A 292 3.20 27.77 -10.82
C GLY A 292 2.69 28.96 -10.02
N GLY A 293 2.55 30.11 -10.69
CA GLY A 293 2.06 31.35 -10.07
C GLY A 293 3.16 32.41 -9.89
N ALA A 294 3.55 33.07 -10.98
CA ALA A 294 4.56 34.13 -10.96
C ALA A 294 4.01 35.49 -10.51
N ASN A 295 2.71 35.74 -10.74
CA ASN A 295 2.04 37.01 -10.45
C ASN A 295 1.01 36.84 -9.33
N PHE A 296 1.00 37.77 -8.38
CA PHE A 296 0.03 37.77 -7.26
C PHE A 296 -1.43 37.84 -7.73
N ASP A 297 -1.67 38.37 -8.93
CA ASP A 297 -3.01 38.53 -9.51
C ASP A 297 -3.54 37.26 -10.22
N ASP A 298 -2.67 36.29 -10.51
CA ASP A 298 -3.06 35.06 -11.21
C ASP A 298 -3.35 33.94 -10.21
N THR A 299 -4.47 34.08 -9.50
CA THR A 299 -4.93 33.06 -8.55
C THR A 299 -5.68 31.94 -9.26
N LYS A 300 -5.62 30.73 -8.70
CA LYS A 300 -6.22 29.51 -9.24
C LYS A 300 -6.91 28.71 -8.14
N GLU A 301 -8.07 28.15 -8.47
CA GLU A 301 -8.66 27.07 -7.68
C GLU A 301 -7.80 25.80 -7.78
N TRP A 302 -8.02 24.85 -6.88
CA TRP A 302 -7.23 23.63 -6.86
C TRP A 302 -7.42 22.80 -8.14
N GLU A 303 -8.65 22.68 -8.68
CA GLU A 303 -8.90 22.01 -9.96
C GLU A 303 -8.15 22.66 -11.12
N GLU A 304 -8.13 23.99 -11.18
CA GLU A 304 -7.45 24.71 -12.24
C GLU A 304 -5.95 24.48 -12.17
N ALA A 305 -5.37 24.52 -10.97
CA ALA A 305 -3.97 24.19 -10.75
C ALA A 305 -3.63 22.75 -11.18
N LEU A 306 -4.50 21.78 -10.86
CA LEU A 306 -4.35 20.39 -11.30
C LEU A 306 -4.40 20.28 -12.83
N SER A 307 -5.36 20.95 -13.45
CA SER A 307 -5.51 20.96 -14.90
C SER A 307 -4.26 21.55 -15.58
N ILE A 308 -3.71 22.64 -15.04
CA ILE A 308 -2.50 23.28 -15.59
C ILE A 308 -1.30 22.35 -15.48
N CYS A 309 -1.08 21.70 -14.33
CA CYS A 309 0.01 20.72 -14.21
C CYS A 309 -0.14 19.58 -15.21
N SER A 310 -1.38 19.11 -15.41
CA SER A 310 -1.69 18.00 -16.32
C SER A 310 -1.57 18.37 -17.81
N MET A 311 -1.45 19.66 -18.17
CA MET A 311 -1.16 20.08 -19.55
C MET A 311 0.21 19.61 -20.03
N THR A 312 1.16 19.38 -19.11
CA THR A 312 2.44 18.74 -19.43
C THR A 312 2.27 17.23 -19.24
N PRO A 313 2.34 16.40 -20.30
CA PRO A 313 2.12 14.97 -20.18
C PRO A 313 3.07 14.33 -19.16
N GLY A 314 2.51 13.67 -18.14
CA GLY A 314 3.28 13.06 -17.05
C GLY A 314 3.63 13.98 -15.87
N ALA A 315 3.14 15.22 -15.88
CA ALA A 315 3.21 16.12 -14.74
C ALA A 315 1.88 16.19 -13.97
N TYR A 316 1.95 16.49 -12.68
CA TYR A 316 0.83 16.51 -11.75
C TYR A 316 1.08 17.48 -10.59
N LEU A 317 0.06 17.75 -9.78
CA LEU A 317 0.27 18.52 -8.55
C LEU A 317 1.17 17.77 -7.58
N TRP A 318 2.15 18.48 -7.04
CA TRP A 318 3.25 17.90 -6.29
C TRP A 318 2.84 17.03 -5.11
N ARG A 319 3.53 15.89 -4.98
CA ARG A 319 3.39 14.89 -3.93
C ARG A 319 4.75 14.65 -3.25
N PRO A 320 4.98 15.19 -2.05
CA PRO A 320 6.21 14.86 -1.33
C PRO A 320 6.20 13.40 -0.93
N ASN A 321 7.24 12.66 -1.31
CA ASN A 321 7.42 11.26 -0.90
C ASN A 321 8.24 11.15 0.39
N THR A 322 9.10 12.14 0.65
CA THR A 322 9.95 12.17 1.85
C THR A 322 10.00 13.57 2.47
N ALA A 323 10.29 13.64 3.78
CA ALA A 323 10.52 14.92 4.46
C ALA A 323 11.73 15.68 3.88
N GLN A 324 12.73 14.96 3.35
CA GLN A 324 13.91 15.56 2.74
C GLN A 324 13.55 16.23 1.40
N GLU A 325 12.76 15.55 0.56
CA GLU A 325 12.21 16.10 -0.67
C GLU A 325 11.36 17.34 -0.39
N ALA A 326 10.45 17.26 0.59
CA ALA A 326 9.61 18.38 1.01
C ALA A 326 10.44 19.61 1.42
N ASN A 327 11.51 19.41 2.18
CA ASN A 327 12.43 20.47 2.57
C ASN A 327 13.22 21.04 1.39
N ALA A 328 13.62 20.20 0.43
CA ALA A 328 14.34 20.64 -0.76
C ALA A 328 13.44 21.46 -1.71
N VAL A 329 12.23 20.98 -2.01
CA VAL A 329 11.22 21.73 -2.81
C VAL A 329 10.92 23.07 -2.14
N LYS A 330 10.73 23.07 -0.82
CA LYS A 330 10.55 24.30 -0.04
C LYS A 330 11.68 25.31 -0.26
N ASN A 331 12.93 24.90 -0.08
CA ASN A 331 14.06 25.81 -0.10
C ASN A 331 14.42 26.27 -1.52
N GLU A 332 14.23 25.41 -2.52
CA GLU A 332 14.74 25.64 -3.86
C GLU A 332 13.69 26.14 -4.85
N ILE A 333 12.43 25.70 -4.68
CA ILE A 333 11.32 25.96 -5.60
C ILE A 333 10.42 27.06 -5.05
N ILE A 334 9.94 26.94 -3.81
CA ILE A 334 8.88 27.82 -3.27
C ILE A 334 9.39 29.23 -2.87
N ARG A 335 10.63 29.29 -2.37
CA ARG A 335 11.47 30.45 -1.95
C ARG A 335 10.79 31.55 -1.10
N ASN A 336 9.70 32.17 -1.53
CA ASN A 336 9.06 33.34 -0.88
C ASN A 336 7.52 33.26 -0.80
N SER A 337 6.92 32.09 -1.03
CA SER A 337 5.45 31.96 -1.06
C SER A 337 4.87 31.68 0.32
N ASN A 338 3.76 32.34 0.67
CA ASN A 338 3.12 32.09 1.95
C ASN A 338 2.12 30.93 1.91
N ARG A 339 1.56 30.58 0.75
CA ARG A 339 0.57 29.51 0.58
C ARG A 339 0.72 28.90 -0.81
N VAL A 340 0.76 27.57 -0.90
CA VAL A 340 0.96 26.88 -2.18
C VAL A 340 0.14 25.60 -2.23
N TRP A 341 -0.62 25.40 -3.30
CA TRP A 341 -1.37 24.16 -3.52
C TRP A 341 -0.46 22.95 -3.73
N THR A 342 -0.91 21.80 -3.23
CA THR A 342 -0.27 20.48 -3.38
C THR A 342 -1.25 19.48 -3.99
N GLY A 343 -0.80 18.28 -4.35
CA GLY A 343 -1.67 17.25 -4.92
C GLY A 343 -2.62 16.57 -3.94
N ALA A 344 -2.56 16.88 -2.64
CA ALA A 344 -3.38 16.24 -1.62
C ALA A 344 -4.78 16.86 -1.49
N ASN A 345 -5.81 16.01 -1.45
CA ASN A 345 -7.22 16.39 -1.34
C ASN A 345 -8.06 15.22 -0.79
N ASP A 346 -9.29 15.45 -0.38
CA ASP A 346 -10.22 14.40 0.09
C ASP A 346 -11.46 14.23 -0.80
N LYS A 347 -11.41 14.68 -2.06
CA LYS A 347 -12.55 14.67 -2.97
C LYS A 347 -13.12 13.28 -3.23
N ASP A 348 -12.26 12.27 -3.23
CA ASP A 348 -12.68 10.89 -3.42
C ASP A 348 -13.42 10.34 -2.19
N MET A 349 -13.05 10.78 -0.99
CA MET A 349 -13.60 10.32 0.29
C MET A 349 -13.39 11.38 1.39
N ASP A 350 -14.48 11.99 1.83
CA ASP A 350 -14.49 12.99 2.92
C ASP A 350 -13.69 12.51 4.15
N GLY A 351 -12.70 13.31 4.54
CA GLY A 351 -11.80 13.02 5.66
C GLY A 351 -10.72 11.97 5.40
N ILE A 352 -10.56 11.49 4.15
CA ILE A 352 -9.44 10.62 3.73
C ILE A 352 -8.68 11.31 2.60
N TYR A 353 -7.52 11.87 2.94
CA TYR A 353 -6.66 12.53 1.96
C TYR A 353 -5.96 11.52 1.04
N THR A 354 -6.08 11.74 -0.27
CA THR A 354 -5.36 11.03 -1.34
C THR A 354 -4.57 12.04 -2.19
N PHE A 355 -3.60 11.55 -2.95
CA PHE A 355 -2.91 12.36 -3.97
C PHE A 355 -3.57 12.18 -5.33
N SER A 356 -3.64 13.26 -6.11
CA SER A 356 -4.45 13.39 -7.32
C SER A 356 -4.17 12.42 -8.46
N ILE A 357 -3.03 11.71 -8.49
CA ILE A 357 -2.64 10.94 -9.69
C ILE A 357 -2.79 9.42 -9.64
N GLU A 358 -3.10 8.77 -8.51
CA GLU A 358 -3.11 7.28 -8.53
C GLU A 358 -3.90 6.56 -7.43
N ASN A 359 -4.72 7.24 -6.60
CA ASN A 359 -5.18 6.67 -5.32
C ASN A 359 -4.02 6.11 -4.47
N GLY A 360 -2.77 6.54 -4.74
CA GLY A 360 -1.60 6.10 -3.99
C GLY A 360 -1.76 6.48 -2.52
N PRO A 361 -1.42 5.59 -1.57
CA PRO A 361 -1.61 5.87 -0.17
C PRO A 361 -0.86 7.15 0.22
N PHE A 362 -1.54 8.02 0.96
CA PHE A 362 -0.94 9.22 1.53
C PHE A 362 0.12 8.81 2.55
N SER A 363 1.38 8.71 2.10
CA SER A 363 2.52 8.25 2.92
C SER A 363 3.42 9.42 3.28
N VAL A 364 2.91 10.40 4.03
CA VAL A 364 3.79 11.43 4.59
C VAL A 364 3.54 11.57 6.09
N SER A 365 4.56 11.19 6.84
CA SER A 365 4.76 11.41 8.27
C SER A 365 4.95 12.88 8.66
N SER A 366 4.50 13.83 7.82
CA SER A 366 4.70 15.27 8.02
C SER A 366 3.42 16.12 8.04
N LEU A 367 2.22 15.51 8.01
CA LEU A 367 1.05 16.25 8.49
C LEU A 367 1.30 16.62 9.96
N PRO A 368 1.42 17.92 10.31
CA PRO A 368 1.51 18.30 11.71
C PRO A 368 0.16 18.01 12.36
N PHE A 369 0.20 17.65 13.64
CA PHE A 369 -0.96 17.55 14.50
C PHE A 369 -1.94 18.74 14.30
N GLY A 370 -3.22 18.42 14.08
CA GLY A 370 -4.34 19.38 14.23
C GLY A 370 -4.87 20.07 12.97
N THR A 371 -4.49 19.67 11.76
CA THR A 371 -4.97 20.31 10.52
C THR A 371 -6.11 19.50 9.88
N GLY A 372 -7.28 19.60 10.50
CA GLY A 372 -8.54 19.07 9.99
C GLY A 372 -9.68 19.92 10.52
N SER A 373 -9.58 21.24 10.37
CA SER A 373 -10.54 22.18 10.96
C SER A 373 -11.80 22.37 10.12
N PHE A 374 -11.78 21.96 8.85
CA PHE A 374 -12.88 22.15 7.90
C PHE A 374 -13.66 20.87 7.53
N SER A 375 -13.71 19.84 8.40
CA SER A 375 -14.40 18.57 8.07
C SER A 375 -15.89 18.50 8.43
N SER A 376 -16.56 19.62 8.72
CA SER A 376 -17.99 19.56 9.13
C SER A 376 -19.01 20.13 8.15
N ASN A 377 -18.64 21.02 7.21
CA ASN A 377 -19.63 21.75 6.39
C ASN A 377 -19.23 22.03 4.92
N VAL A 378 -18.14 21.44 4.41
CA VAL A 378 -17.68 21.70 3.02
C VAL A 378 -17.52 20.37 2.28
N ASN A 379 -18.05 20.27 1.06
CA ASN A 379 -18.14 19.02 0.29
C ASN A 379 -16.79 18.46 -0.19
N SER A 380 -15.71 19.25 -0.15
CA SER A 380 -14.36 18.81 -0.50
C SER A 380 -13.31 19.79 0.03
N VAL A 381 -12.26 19.27 0.65
CA VAL A 381 -11.09 20.04 1.09
C VAL A 381 -9.82 19.63 0.34
N CYS A 382 -9.02 20.63 0.04
CA CYS A 382 -7.76 20.51 -0.67
C CYS A 382 -6.63 21.04 0.22
N VAL A 383 -5.44 20.48 0.05
CA VAL A 383 -4.32 20.72 0.95
C VAL A 383 -3.32 21.69 0.31
N TYR A 384 -2.94 22.71 1.08
CA TYR A 384 -1.88 23.65 0.76
C TYR A 384 -0.81 23.64 1.84
N ILE A 385 0.40 24.10 1.52
CA ILE A 385 1.44 24.36 2.51
C ILE A 385 1.57 25.85 2.73
N GLN A 386 1.72 26.25 3.99
CA GLN A 386 1.92 27.64 4.38
C GLN A 386 3.16 27.82 5.26
N SER A 387 3.95 28.83 4.92
CA SER A 387 5.06 29.30 5.75
C SER A 387 4.54 30.16 6.90
N ASN A 388 5.02 29.90 8.12
CA ASN A 388 4.85 30.80 9.25
C ASN A 388 6.15 30.85 10.09
N PHE A 389 6.13 31.65 11.16
CA PHE A 389 7.27 31.82 12.07
C PHE A 389 7.73 30.53 12.78
N ARG A 390 6.90 29.48 12.80
CA ARG A 390 7.22 28.15 13.36
C ARG A 390 7.64 27.13 12.29
N GLY A 391 7.79 27.57 11.04
CA GLY A 391 8.10 26.70 9.90
C GLY A 391 6.91 26.51 8.97
N TRP A 392 6.99 25.49 8.12
CA TRP A 392 5.96 25.22 7.13
C TRP A 392 4.94 24.24 7.67
N GLN A 393 3.67 24.55 7.47
CA GLN A 393 2.55 23.73 7.93
C GLN A 393 1.64 23.39 6.76
N TRP A 394 1.26 22.13 6.70
CA TRP A 394 0.17 21.64 5.87
C TRP A 394 -1.16 22.15 6.43
N ARG A 395 -2.07 22.58 5.57
CA ARG A 395 -3.40 23.06 5.96
C ARG A 395 -4.43 22.71 4.89
N ASP A 396 -5.68 22.63 5.31
CA ASP A 396 -6.84 22.33 4.47
C ASP A 396 -7.69 23.58 4.23
N LEU A 397 -8.27 23.67 3.03
CA LEU A 397 -9.25 24.69 2.64
C LEU A 397 -10.26 24.09 1.65
N PRO A 398 -11.44 24.70 1.47
CA PRO A 398 -12.29 24.40 0.33
C PRO A 398 -11.49 24.48 -0.97
N CYS A 399 -11.66 23.50 -1.86
CA CYS A 399 -10.92 23.42 -3.12
C CYS A 399 -11.19 24.60 -4.07
N SER A 400 -12.34 25.27 -3.90
CA SER A 400 -12.72 26.49 -4.63
C SER A 400 -12.02 27.76 -4.14
N VAL A 401 -11.21 27.68 -3.07
CA VAL A 401 -10.43 28.83 -2.64
C VAL A 401 -9.34 29.11 -3.67
N HIS A 402 -9.28 30.34 -4.14
CA HIS A 402 -8.23 30.75 -5.05
C HIS A 402 -6.91 30.94 -4.30
N GLN A 403 -5.83 30.30 -4.76
CA GLN A 403 -4.46 30.53 -4.28
C GLN A 403 -3.61 31.08 -5.42
N SER A 404 -2.66 31.95 -5.09
CA SER A 404 -1.76 32.54 -6.08
C SER A 404 -0.71 31.57 -6.59
N ARG A 405 -0.51 30.42 -5.95
CA ARG A 405 0.59 29.49 -6.27
C ARG A 405 0.23 28.02 -6.11
N TYR A 406 0.88 27.19 -6.92
CA TYR A 406 0.79 25.72 -6.92
C TYR A 406 2.12 25.12 -7.39
N ILE A 407 2.42 23.88 -7.03
CA ILE A 407 3.64 23.20 -7.49
C ILE A 407 3.24 22.02 -8.36
N CYS A 408 3.83 21.94 -9.55
CA CYS A 408 3.76 20.74 -10.37
C CYS A 408 5.02 19.90 -10.18
N GLU A 409 4.86 18.59 -10.18
CA GLU A 409 5.90 17.58 -10.18
C GLU A 409 5.84 16.78 -11.49
N TYR A 410 6.99 16.45 -12.03
CA TYR A 410 7.16 15.61 -13.22
C TYR A 410 8.16 14.52 -12.91
N GLN A 411 7.74 13.26 -12.99
CA GLN A 411 8.63 12.12 -12.76
C GLN A 411 9.42 11.79 -14.03
N ARG A 412 10.75 11.91 -13.97
CA ARG A 412 11.59 11.47 -15.08
C ARG A 412 11.54 9.95 -15.16
N LYS A 413 11.36 9.44 -16.37
CA LYS A 413 11.61 8.02 -16.66
C LYS A 413 13.12 7.84 -16.75
N VAL A 414 13.72 7.27 -15.71
CA VAL A 414 15.10 6.79 -15.79
C VAL A 414 15.05 5.47 -16.55
N CYS A 415 15.61 5.45 -17.75
CA CYS A 415 15.79 4.19 -18.48
C CYS A 415 16.78 3.31 -17.68
N PRO A 416 16.49 2.01 -17.53
CA PRO A 416 17.41 1.08 -16.89
C PRO A 416 18.71 0.92 -17.66
#